data_AF-A0A6P0XAM3-F1
#
_entry.id   AF-A0A6P0XAM3-F1
#
_cell.length_a   1.000
_cell.length_b   1.000
_cell.length_c   1.000
_cell.angle_alpha   90.00
_cell.angle_beta   90.00
_cell.angle_gamma   90.00
#
_symmetry.space_group_name_H-M   'P 1'
#
loop_
_entity.id
_entity.type
_entity.pdbx_description
1 polymer ?
#
loop_
_entity_poly.entity_id
_entity_poly.type
_entity_poly.pdbx_seq_one_letter_code
_entity_poly.pdbx_strand_id
1 'polypeptide(L)'
;GIIPLNSWYFVNGWAFLPERNEPADAIILTYKNQAYNWIIFDVLMSAQTQRENLVQLFNNPAYLNAGWEQTISGKLLPKGQWKISAWAFDAKLGKAYKLDTNHPVAKN
;
A
#
# COMPACT_ATOMS: atom_id res chain seq x y z
N GLY A 1 -8.00 -1.85 -9.57
CA GLY A 1 -9.12 -0.92 -9.88
C GLY A 1 -10.00 -0.80 -8.64
N ILE A 2 -10.67 0.34 -8.43
CA ILE A 2 -11.44 0.65 -7.21
C ILE A 2 -12.93 0.70 -7.57
N ILE A 3 -13.76 -0.13 -6.93
CA ILE A 3 -15.23 -0.10 -7.03
C ILE A 3 -15.78 0.29 -5.64
N PRO A 4 -16.49 1.41 -5.48
CA PRO A 4 -17.01 1.84 -4.17
C PRO A 4 -18.36 1.19 -3.86
N LEU A 5 -18.41 0.33 -2.85
CA LEU A 5 -19.64 -0.13 -2.20
C LEU A 5 -19.70 0.51 -0.79
N ASN A 6 -20.48 1.57 -0.65
CA ASN A 6 -20.91 2.17 0.63
C ASN A 6 -19.82 2.47 1.69
N SER A 7 -18.79 3.24 1.30
CA SER A 7 -17.65 3.68 2.14
C SER A 7 -16.61 2.61 2.48
N TRP A 8 -16.48 1.56 1.67
CA TRP A 8 -15.33 0.66 1.71
C TRP A 8 -14.54 0.76 0.42
N TYR A 9 -13.21 0.80 0.53
CA TYR A 9 -12.29 0.88 -0.59
C TYR A 9 -11.36 -0.32 -0.56
N PHE A 10 -11.39 -1.12 -1.63
CA PHE A 10 -10.40 -2.16 -1.83
C PHE A 10 -9.13 -1.54 -2.44
N VAL A 11 -8.01 -1.73 -1.76
CA VAL A 11 -6.68 -1.35 -2.23
C VAL A 11 -5.80 -2.58 -2.28
N ASN A 12 -4.90 -2.62 -3.24
CA ASN A 12 -3.93 -3.69 -3.36
C ASN A 12 -2.68 -3.18 -4.06
N GLY A 13 -1.60 -3.95 -3.92
CA GLY A 13 -0.35 -3.66 -4.58
C GLY A 13 0.67 -4.72 -4.26
N TRP A 14 1.94 -4.35 -4.40
CA TRP A 14 3.06 -5.15 -3.93
C TRP A 14 4.14 -4.21 -3.43
N ALA A 15 5.01 -4.72 -2.56
CA ALA A 15 6.18 -3.99 -2.11
C ALA A 15 7.33 -4.96 -1.84
N PHE A 16 8.52 -4.52 -2.20
CA PHE A 16 9.74 -5.31 -2.12
C PHE A 16 10.88 -4.39 -1.69
N LEU A 17 11.80 -4.91 -0.87
CA LEU A 17 13.00 -4.20 -0.42
C LEU A 17 14.20 -4.76 -1.20
N PRO A 18 14.65 -4.07 -2.28
CA PRO A 18 15.67 -4.63 -3.17
C PRO A 18 17.00 -4.89 -2.46
N GLU A 19 17.39 -4.01 -1.53
CA GLU A 19 18.64 -4.15 -0.76
C GLU A 19 18.66 -5.41 0.13
N ARG A 20 17.48 -5.92 0.50
CA ARG A 20 17.33 -7.10 1.35
C ARG A 20 16.84 -8.32 0.58
N ASN A 21 16.49 -8.16 -0.70
CA ASN A 21 15.90 -9.18 -1.55
C ASN A 21 14.71 -9.90 -0.90
N GLU A 22 13.82 -9.15 -0.26
CA GLU A 22 12.63 -9.70 0.41
C GLU A 22 11.42 -8.76 0.29
N PRO A 23 10.19 -9.26 0.46
CA PRO A 23 9.02 -8.41 0.65
C PRO A 23 9.28 -7.33 1.72
N ALA A 24 8.58 -6.21 1.63
CA ALA A 24 8.60 -5.23 2.72
C ALA A 24 8.22 -5.89 4.06
N ASP A 25 8.59 -5.29 5.19
CA ASP A 25 8.13 -5.80 6.49
C ASP A 25 6.67 -5.41 6.75
N ALA A 26 6.29 -4.21 6.28
CA ALA A 26 4.92 -3.73 6.29
C ALA A 26 4.64 -2.77 5.13
N ILE A 27 3.35 -2.54 4.87
CA ILE A 27 2.88 -1.45 4.03
C ILE A 27 2.21 -0.41 4.93
N ILE A 28 2.62 0.83 4.76
CA ILE A 28 2.00 1.97 5.43
C ILE A 28 1.06 2.64 4.42
N LEU A 29 -0.19 2.83 4.81
CA LEU A 29 -1.16 3.58 4.03
C LEU A 29 -1.30 4.98 4.60
N THR A 30 -1.22 5.95 3.70
CA THR A 30 -1.26 7.38 4.04
C THR A 30 -2.27 8.11 3.19
N TYR A 31 -2.88 9.15 3.74
CA TYR A 31 -3.61 10.14 2.96
C TYR A 31 -2.89 11.48 3.00
N LYS A 32 -3.01 12.25 1.91
CA LYS A 32 -2.51 13.63 1.87
C LYS A 32 -3.56 14.57 2.46
N ASN A 33 -3.23 15.28 3.54
CA ASN A 33 -4.13 16.27 4.13
C ASN A 33 -4.09 17.60 3.37
N GLN A 34 -4.91 18.57 3.79
CA GLN A 34 -4.99 19.90 3.18
C GLN A 34 -3.70 20.73 3.31
N ALA A 35 -2.89 20.45 4.33
CA ALA A 35 -1.57 21.04 4.52
C ALA A 35 -0.46 20.32 3.72
N TYR A 36 -0.83 19.43 2.79
CA TYR A 36 0.08 18.64 1.95
C TYR A 36 0.97 17.63 2.71
N ASN A 37 0.66 17.34 3.97
CA ASN A 37 1.34 16.32 4.77
C ASN A 37 0.75 14.93 4.51
N TRP A 38 1.60 13.90 4.56
CA TRP A 38 1.19 12.49 4.53
C TRP A 38 0.89 12.02 5.94
N ILE A 39 -0.36 11.62 6.18
CA ILE A 39 -0.84 11.15 7.49
C ILE A 39 -1.09 9.65 7.38
N ILE A 40 -0.49 8.88 8.28
CA ILE A 40 -0.70 7.44 8.40
C ILE A 40 -2.12 7.19 8.91
N PHE A 41 -2.85 6.29 8.27
CA PHE A 41 -4.19 5.88 8.72
C PHE A 41 -4.34 4.36 8.82
N ASP A 42 -3.41 3.58 8.26
CA ASP A 42 -3.39 2.12 8.40
C ASP A 42 -1.97 1.57 8.17
N VAL A 43 -1.69 0.40 8.74
CA VAL A 43 -0.45 -0.35 8.56
C VAL A 43 -0.81 -1.83 8.43
N LEU A 44 -0.33 -2.48 7.37
CA LEU A 44 -0.59 -3.89 7.10
C LEU A 44 0.71 -4.66 6.92
N MET A 45 0.70 -5.95 7.25
CA MET A 45 1.84 -6.82 6.93
C MET A 45 1.91 -7.09 5.43
N SER A 46 3.11 -7.02 4.87
CA SER A 46 3.41 -7.39 3.49
C SER A 46 3.77 -8.87 3.43
N ALA A 47 2.77 -9.71 3.17
CA ALA A 47 2.90 -11.10 2.68
C ALA A 47 1.53 -11.80 2.62
N GLN A 48 0.46 -11.05 2.34
CA GLN A 48 -0.89 -11.61 2.45
C GLN A 48 -1.40 -12.17 1.13
N THR A 49 -0.76 -11.82 0.01
CA THR A 49 -1.25 -12.20 -1.32
C THR A 49 -0.10 -12.66 -2.19
N GLN A 50 -0.24 -13.84 -2.79
CA GLN A 50 0.75 -14.38 -3.71
C GLN A 50 0.77 -13.63 -5.05
N ARG A 51 1.95 -13.52 -5.64
CA ARG A 51 2.22 -12.78 -6.89
C ARG A 51 3.13 -13.56 -7.84
N GLU A 52 2.63 -14.67 -8.37
CA GLU A 52 3.37 -15.52 -9.33
C GLU A 52 3.83 -14.74 -10.56
N ASN A 53 3.03 -13.76 -11.01
CA ASN A 53 3.38 -12.88 -12.12
C ASN A 53 4.66 -12.06 -11.85
N LEU A 54 4.91 -11.66 -10.60
CA LEU A 54 6.14 -10.95 -10.23
C LEU A 54 7.34 -11.90 -10.18
N VAL A 55 7.14 -13.14 -9.72
CA VAL A 55 8.18 -14.17 -9.76
C VAL A 55 8.65 -14.40 -11.19
N GLN A 56 7.71 -14.51 -12.15
CA GLN A 56 8.03 -14.66 -13.56
C GLN A 56 8.70 -13.42 -14.15
N LEU A 57 8.18 -12.23 -13.86
CA LEU A 57 8.71 -10.96 -14.38
C LEU A 57 10.15 -10.68 -13.92
N PHE A 58 10.45 -10.95 -12.65
CA PHE A 58 11.76 -10.69 -12.05
C PHE A 58 12.67 -11.92 -12.00
N ASN A 59 12.18 -13.09 -12.43
CA ASN A 59 12.84 -14.39 -12.30
C ASN A 59 13.40 -14.62 -10.89
N ASN A 60 12.61 -14.30 -9.86
CA ASN A 60 13.06 -14.33 -8.48
C ASN A 60 11.93 -14.79 -7.54
N PRO A 61 12.08 -15.95 -6.87
CA PRO A 61 11.04 -16.51 -6.01
C PRO A 61 10.74 -15.66 -4.77
N ALA A 62 11.65 -14.76 -4.36
CA ALA A 62 11.41 -13.85 -3.23
C ALA A 62 10.20 -12.92 -3.45
N TYR A 63 9.82 -12.69 -4.70
CA TYR A 63 8.65 -11.87 -5.04
C TYR A 63 7.31 -12.57 -4.79
N LEU A 64 7.29 -13.88 -4.51
CA LEU A 64 6.05 -14.65 -4.40
C LEU A 64 5.10 -14.03 -3.37
N ASN A 65 5.62 -13.61 -2.22
CA ASN A 65 4.84 -13.03 -1.13
C ASN A 65 4.98 -11.49 -1.06
N ALA A 66 5.34 -10.82 -2.16
CA ALA A 66 5.45 -9.37 -2.18
C ALA A 66 4.08 -8.66 -2.23
N GLY A 67 2.99 -9.40 -2.46
CA GLY A 67 1.66 -8.85 -2.64
C GLY A 67 0.97 -8.51 -1.32
N TRP A 68 0.12 -7.49 -1.41
CA TRP A 68 -0.79 -7.10 -0.34
C TRP A 68 -2.13 -6.64 -0.91
N GLU A 69 -3.16 -6.77 -0.09
CA GLU A 69 -4.50 -6.27 -0.33
C GLU A 69 -5.16 -5.91 0.99
N GLN A 70 -6.05 -4.92 0.96
CA GLN A 70 -6.75 -4.46 2.14
C GLN A 70 -8.09 -3.83 1.76
N THR A 71 -9.10 -4.05 2.61
CA THR A 71 -10.37 -3.32 2.52
C THR A 71 -10.35 -2.21 3.59
N ILE A 72 -10.28 -0.97 3.13
CA ILE A 72 -10.23 0.20 4.01
C ILE A 72 -11.65 0.72 4.24
N SER A 73 -12.00 0.97 5.49
CA SER A 73 -13.18 1.78 5.78
C SER A 73 -12.89 3.24 5.47
N GLY A 74 -13.64 3.83 4.54
CA GLY A 74 -13.64 5.25 4.26
C GLY A 74 -14.06 6.12 5.46
N LYS A 75 -14.45 5.53 6.60
CA LYS A 75 -14.62 6.22 7.89
C LYS A 75 -13.29 6.65 8.51
N LEU A 76 -12.19 5.96 8.19
CA LEU A 76 -10.84 6.33 8.63
C LEU A 76 -10.30 7.57 7.90
N LEU A 77 -10.91 7.92 6.78
CA LEU A 77 -10.57 9.11 6.01
C LEU A 77 -11.46 10.28 6.47
N PRO A 78 -10.90 11.51 6.62
CA PRO A 78 -11.71 12.67 6.96
C PRO A 78 -12.73 12.99 5.85
N LYS A 79 -13.63 13.96 6.07
CA LYS A 79 -14.59 14.37 5.01
C LYS A 79 -13.89 15.20 3.93
N GLY A 80 -13.98 14.78 2.67
CA GLY A 80 -13.37 15.49 1.54
C GLY A 80 -12.80 14.56 0.48
N GLN A 81 -12.03 15.13 -0.43
CA GLN A 81 -11.26 14.39 -1.44
C GLN A 81 -9.83 14.20 -0.96
N TRP A 82 -9.29 12.99 -1.12
CA TRP A 82 -7.96 12.64 -0.61
C TRP A 82 -7.15 11.91 -1.67
N LYS A 83 -5.84 12.12 -1.62
CA LYS A 83 -4.88 11.28 -2.33
C LYS A 83 -4.36 10.24 -1.35
N ILE A 84 -4.56 8.96 -1.66
CA ILE A 84 -4.01 7.85 -0.89
C ILE A 84 -2.70 7.39 -1.55
N SER A 85 -1.71 7.08 -0.71
CA SER A 85 -0.45 6.48 -1.13
C SER A 85 -0.07 5.34 -0.19
N ALA A 86 0.57 4.34 -0.76
CA ALA A 86 1.18 3.23 -0.04
C ALA A 86 2.71 3.42 0.02
N TRP A 87 3.31 2.89 1.08
CA TRP A 87 4.74 2.96 1.33
C TRP A 87 5.25 1.60 1.79
N ALA A 88 6.40 1.16 1.27
CA ALA A 88 7.15 0.01 1.77
C ALA A 88 7.87 0.41 3.06
N PHE A 89 7.65 -0.32 4.14
CA PHE A 89 8.36 -0.10 5.40
C PHE A 89 9.49 -1.12 5.59
N ASP A 90 10.67 -0.60 5.92
CA ASP A 90 11.84 -1.36 6.33
C ASP A 90 12.02 -1.18 7.84
N ALA A 91 11.70 -2.23 8.60
CA ALA A 91 11.81 -2.24 10.05
C ALA A 91 13.26 -2.30 10.55
N LYS A 92 14.20 -2.84 9.74
CA LYS A 92 15.63 -2.89 10.08
C LYS A 92 16.26 -1.49 10.01
N LEU A 93 15.85 -0.69 9.03
CA LEU A 93 16.35 0.68 8.84
C LEU A 93 15.48 1.75 9.51
N GLY A 94 14.26 1.41 9.93
CA GLY A 94 13.28 2.38 10.43
C GLY A 94 12.85 3.39 9.36
N LYS A 95 12.81 2.97 8.08
CA LYS A 95 12.53 3.84 6.92
C LYS A 95 11.30 3.41 6.16
N ALA A 96 10.59 4.39 5.60
CA ALA A 96 9.47 4.17 4.70
C ALA A 96 9.78 4.73 3.31
N TYR A 97 9.53 3.94 2.27
CA TYR A 97 9.78 4.27 0.88
C TYR A 97 8.45 4.36 0.14
N LYS A 98 8.17 5.51 -0.47
CA LYS A 98 6.90 5.72 -1.17
C LYS A 98 6.83 4.83 -2.42
N LEU A 99 5.69 4.18 -2.64
CA LEU A 99 5.44 3.43 -3.87
C LEU A 99 4.91 4.36 -4.97
N ASP A 100 5.30 4.12 -6.23
CA ASP A 100 5.05 5.02 -7.36
C ASP A 100 3.57 5.09 -7.79
N THR A 101 2.73 4.15 -7.34
CA THR A 101 1.30 4.14 -7.62
C THR A 101 0.52 5.03 -6.65
N ASN A 102 0.02 6.18 -7.14
CA ASN A 102 -0.98 6.99 -6.44
C ASN A 102 -2.38 6.62 -6.96
N HIS A 103 -3.33 6.36 -6.06
CA HIS A 103 -4.72 6.11 -6.45
C HIS A 103 -5.63 7.25 -5.97
N PRO A 104 -6.30 7.98 -6.88
CA PRO A 104 -7.29 8.98 -6.48
C PRO A 104 -8.52 8.29 -5.89
N VAL A 105 -8.95 8.72 -4.70
CA VAL A 105 -10.17 8.23 -4.05
C VAL A 105 -11.08 9.43 -3.78
N ALA A 106 -12.26 9.41 -4.40
CA ALA A 106 -13.31 10.40 -4.15
C ALA A 106 -14.34 9.83 -3.15
N LYS A 107 -14.72 10.65 -2.18
CA LYS A 107 -15.84 10.39 -1.27
C LYS A 107 -16.84 11.53 -1.42
N ASN A 108 -18.08 11.19 -1.75
CA ASN A 108 -19.22 12.11 -1.70
C ASN A 108 -19.75 12.23 -0.26
#